data_AF-X6LEU7-F1
#
_entry.id   AF-X6LEU7-F1
#
_cell.length_a   1.000
_cell.length_b   1.000
_cell.length_c   1.000
_cell.angle_alpha   90.00
_cell.angle_beta   90.00
_cell.angle_gamma   90.00
#
_symmetry.space_group_name_H-M   'P 1'
#
loop_
_entity.id
_entity.type
_entity.pdbx_description
1 polymer ?
#
loop_
_entity_poly.entity_id
_entity_poly.type
_entity_poly.pdbx_seq_one_letter_code
_entity_poly.pdbx_strand_id
1 'polypeptide(L)'
;MWNHQIDANLIYLLLSTVQGGIDEVNKILCLFQVWKIEGDNEQRYKKRMKEFINHRCCNHNINLLAIFLSEKKFLKNMTAIGCATSYTVNNGLPFVERDKLQFLFMFAAISIIINSKKSKYKLNRRFLFELLLKIFAIFVHQKAIC
;
A
#
# COMPACT_ATOMS: atom_id res chain seq x y z
N MET A 1 -8.07 7.76 16.98
CA MET A 1 -7.82 9.13 16.49
C MET A 1 -7.10 9.03 15.13
N TRP A 2 -7.82 8.66 14.07
CA TRP A 2 -7.32 8.50 12.70
C TRP A 2 -8.21 9.39 11.83
N ASN A 3 -7.79 10.63 11.51
CA ASN A 3 -8.68 11.58 10.82
C ASN A 3 -8.12 12.16 9.51
N HIS A 4 -7.17 11.46 8.88
CA HIS A 4 -6.71 11.77 7.54
C HIS A 4 -6.66 10.46 6.76
N GLN A 5 -7.31 10.39 5.60
CA GLN A 5 -7.35 9.20 4.74
C GLN A 5 -5.92 8.73 4.46
N ILE A 6 -5.50 7.66 5.14
CA ILE A 6 -4.24 7.00 4.84
C ILE A 6 -4.37 6.44 3.43
N ASP A 7 -3.39 6.73 2.59
CA ASP A 7 -3.39 6.30 1.21
C ASP A 7 -3.38 4.76 1.15
N ALA A 8 -4.43 4.17 0.58
CA ALA A 8 -4.56 2.72 0.42
C ALA A 8 -3.38 2.10 -0.34
N ASN A 9 -2.72 2.87 -1.21
CA ASN A 9 -1.49 2.45 -1.89
C ASN A 9 -0.34 2.19 -0.89
N LEU A 10 -0.22 3.00 0.18
CA LEU A 10 0.79 2.82 1.22
C LEU A 10 0.54 1.55 2.03
N ILE A 11 -0.72 1.33 2.43
CA ILE A 11 -1.12 0.16 3.22
C ILE A 11 -0.85 -1.11 2.41
N TYR A 12 -1.30 -1.12 1.15
CA TYR A 12 -1.08 -2.25 0.25
C TYR A 12 0.40 -2.56 0.08
N LEU A 13 1.21 -1.54 -0.17
CA LEU A 13 2.65 -1.69 -0.36
C LEU A 13 3.35 -2.19 0.89
N LEU A 14 3.00 -1.70 2.07
CA LEU A 14 3.59 -2.20 3.31
C LEU A 14 3.18 -3.64 3.60
N LEU A 15 1.92 -4.00 3.34
CA LEU A 15 1.46 -5.39 3.47
C LEU A 15 2.16 -6.35 2.49
N SER A 16 2.56 -5.87 1.30
CA SER A 16 3.28 -6.70 0.32
C SER A 16 4.80 -6.75 0.53
N THR A 17 5.37 -5.81 1.30
CA THR A 17 6.83 -5.67 1.46
C THR A 17 7.32 -6.08 2.85
N VAL A 18 6.51 -5.88 3.89
CA VAL A 18 6.88 -6.17 5.27
C VAL A 18 6.45 -7.60 5.60
N GLN A 19 7.41 -8.44 5.98
CA GLN A 19 7.14 -9.84 6.35
C GLN A 19 6.53 -10.00 7.75
N GLY A 20 6.57 -8.94 8.58
CA GLY A 20 5.82 -8.86 9.84
C GLY A 20 4.38 -8.48 9.52
N GLY A 21 3.41 -9.22 10.03
CA GLY A 21 1.99 -9.00 9.76
C GLY A 21 1.47 -7.61 10.19
N ILE A 22 0.16 -7.50 10.35
CA ILE A 22 -0.54 -6.20 10.54
C ILE A 22 0.09 -5.31 11.63
N ASP A 23 0.56 -5.90 12.73
CA ASP A 23 1.17 -5.14 13.83
C ASP A 23 2.48 -4.45 13.43
N GLU A 24 3.32 -5.10 12.63
CA GLU A 24 4.56 -4.52 12.14
C GLU A 24 4.27 -3.44 11.08
N VAL A 25 3.29 -3.69 10.21
CA VAL A 25 2.81 -2.68 9.24
C VAL A 25 2.30 -1.44 9.96
N ASN A 26 1.50 -1.59 11.03
CA ASN A 26 1.02 -0.48 11.84
C ASN A 26 2.16 0.30 12.47
N LYS A 27 3.15 -0.39 13.04
CA LYS A 27 4.33 0.23 13.62
C LYS A 27 5.12 1.05 12.60
N ILE A 28 5.35 0.49 11.41
CA ILE A 28 6.05 1.16 10.32
C ILE A 28 5.26 2.37 9.82
N LEU A 29 3.93 2.26 9.69
CA LEU A 29 3.06 3.39 9.36
C LEU A 29 3.15 4.52 10.39
N CYS A 30 3.15 4.20 11.68
CA CYS A 30 3.31 5.20 12.74
C CYS A 30 4.68 5.91 12.64
N LEU A 31 5.76 5.16 12.48
CA LEU A 31 7.10 5.72 12.31
C LEU A 31 7.21 6.59 11.05
N PHE A 32 6.58 6.17 9.95
CA PHE A 32 6.53 6.93 8.71
C PHE A 32 5.78 8.26 8.89
N GLN A 33 4.62 8.27 9.57
CA GLN A 33 3.86 9.50 9.81
C GLN A 33 4.66 10.49 10.65
N VAL A 34 5.32 10.01 11.70
CA VAL A 34 6.21 10.83 12.54
C VAL A 34 7.37 11.38 11.70
N TRP A 35 8.10 10.50 10.99
CA TRP A 35 9.21 10.89 10.11
C TRP A 35 8.78 11.90 9.03
N LYS A 36 7.57 11.78 8.48
CA LYS A 36 7.08 12.69 7.44
C LYS A 36 6.96 14.13 7.94
N ILE A 37 6.56 14.30 9.20
CA ILE A 37 6.37 15.61 9.85
C ILE A 37 7.71 16.13 10.40
N GLU A 38 8.54 15.25 10.94
CA GLU A 38 9.85 15.61 11.49
C GLU A 38 10.82 16.11 10.41
N GLY A 39 11.64 17.11 10.76
CA GLY A 39 12.82 17.48 9.97
C GLY A 39 12.55 18.01 8.55
N ASP A 40 11.33 18.48 8.28
CA ASP A 40 10.92 19.05 6.99
C ASP A 40 11.07 18.07 5.80
N ASN A 41 10.95 16.77 6.08
CA ASN A 41 11.18 15.71 5.10
C ASN A 41 10.22 15.81 3.90
N GLU A 42 8.98 16.25 4.12
CA GLU A 42 8.04 16.50 3.02
C GLU A 42 8.49 17.63 2.09
N GLN A 43 9.07 18.72 2.61
CA GLN A 43 9.60 19.79 1.76
C GLN A 43 10.91 19.38 1.09
N ARG A 44 11.76 18.58 1.75
CA ARG A 44 12.94 17.96 1.11
C ARG A 44 12.52 17.12 -0.10
N TYR A 45 11.45 16.36 0.03
CA TYR A 45 10.87 15.62 -1.09
C TYR A 45 10.38 16.55 -2.21
N LYS A 46 9.67 17.64 -1.91
CA LYS A 46 9.19 18.59 -2.94
C LYS A 46 10.33 19.13 -3.82
N LYS A 47 11.51 19.37 -3.24
CA LYS A 47 12.71 19.80 -3.99
C LYS A 47 13.22 18.75 -4.99
N ARG A 48 13.01 17.45 -4.69
CA ARG A 48 13.46 16.31 -5.51
C ARG A 48 12.34 15.62 -6.29
N MET A 49 11.11 16.12 -6.20
CA MET A 49 9.92 15.50 -6.79
C MET A 49 10.06 15.23 -8.29
N LYS A 50 10.73 16.13 -9.04
CA LYS A 50 10.97 15.96 -10.48
C LYS A 50 11.78 14.70 -10.80
N GLU A 51 12.71 14.30 -9.93
CA GLU A 51 13.51 13.08 -10.13
C GLU A 51 12.61 11.84 -10.16
N PHE A 52 11.60 11.77 -9.29
CA PHE A 52 10.64 10.67 -9.24
C PHE A 52 9.70 10.68 -10.45
N ILE A 53 9.22 11.85 -10.86
CA ILE A 53 8.34 11.99 -12.04
C ILE A 53 9.04 11.51 -13.31
N ASN A 54 10.33 11.81 -13.47
CA ASN A 54 11.13 11.33 -14.61
C ASN A 54 11.21 9.79 -14.68
N HIS A 55 11.03 9.11 -13.56
CA HIS A 55 10.95 7.65 -13.45
C HIS A 55 9.50 7.15 -13.39
N ARG A 56 8.53 7.94 -13.86
CA ARG A 56 7.09 7.65 -13.88
C ARG A 56 6.47 7.40 -12.49
N CYS A 57 7.15 7.81 -11.42
CA CYS A 57 6.69 7.63 -10.05
C CYS A 57 5.80 8.82 -9.64
N CYS A 58 4.55 8.81 -10.07
CA CYS A 58 3.62 9.94 -9.90
C CYS A 58 2.92 9.98 -8.52
N ASN A 59 2.91 8.87 -7.76
CA ASN A 59 2.30 8.86 -6.43
C ASN A 59 3.27 9.40 -5.37
N HIS A 60 3.00 10.63 -4.91
CA HIS A 60 3.85 11.32 -3.95
C HIS A 60 3.96 10.63 -2.59
N ASN A 61 2.89 9.97 -2.11
CA ASN A 61 2.92 9.25 -0.86
C ASN A 61 3.83 8.02 -0.97
N ILE A 62 3.74 7.27 -2.07
CA ILE A 62 4.64 6.13 -2.33
C ILE A 62 6.09 6.60 -2.43
N ASN A 63 6.35 7.73 -3.09
CA ASN A 63 7.69 8.29 -3.19
C ASN A 63 8.26 8.65 -1.81
N LEU A 64 7.47 9.31 -0.96
CA LEU A 64 7.85 9.62 0.42
C LEU A 64 8.13 8.35 1.23
N LEU A 65 7.28 7.33 1.09
CA LEU A 65 7.49 6.05 1.77
C LEU A 65 8.77 5.36 1.29
N ALA A 66 9.06 5.39 -0.01
CA ALA A 66 10.29 4.81 -0.55
C ALA A 66 11.55 5.51 -0.02
N ILE A 67 11.51 6.85 0.15
CA ILE A 67 12.59 7.60 0.81
C ILE A 67 12.75 7.14 2.25
N PHE A 68 11.66 7.11 3.01
CA PHE A 68 11.67 6.67 4.40
C PHE A 68 12.27 5.25 4.56
N LEU A 69 11.80 4.29 3.75
CA LEU A 69 12.25 2.91 3.80
C LEU A 69 13.74 2.78 3.45
N SER A 70 14.23 3.59 2.50
CA SER A 70 15.64 3.65 2.12
C SER A 70 16.50 4.26 3.24
N GLU A 71 16.09 5.39 3.82
CA GLU A 71 16.82 6.07 4.91
C GLU A 71 16.92 5.22 6.18
N LYS A 72 15.81 4.54 6.53
CA LYS A 72 15.76 3.64 7.70
C LYS A 72 16.33 2.25 7.41
N LYS A 73 16.84 2.01 6.19
CA LYS A 73 17.46 0.74 5.77
C LYS A 73 16.54 -0.47 5.93
N PHE A 74 15.23 -0.28 5.81
CA PHE A 74 14.27 -1.38 5.76
C PHE A 74 14.44 -2.21 4.48
N LEU A 75 14.95 -1.59 3.41
CA LEU A 75 15.23 -2.24 2.13
C LEU A 75 16.74 -2.36 1.93
N LYS A 76 17.23 -3.58 1.72
CA LYS A 76 18.64 -3.83 1.45
C LYS A 76 18.97 -3.42 0.01
N ASN A 77 19.99 -2.59 -0.16
CA ASN A 77 20.62 -2.28 -1.45
C ASN A 77 19.71 -1.62 -2.51
N MET A 78 18.63 -0.96 -2.11
CA MET A 78 17.72 -0.29 -3.03
C MET A 78 17.65 1.21 -2.77
N THR A 79 17.79 2.02 -3.83
CA THR A 79 17.60 3.47 -3.75
C THR A 79 16.12 3.80 -3.63
N ALA A 80 15.77 4.95 -3.05
CA ALA A 80 14.38 5.39 -2.94
C ALA A 80 13.66 5.46 -4.31
N ILE A 81 14.35 5.93 -5.35
CA ILE A 81 13.79 5.99 -6.71
C ILE A 81 13.60 4.57 -7.27
N GLY A 82 14.61 3.71 -7.19
CA GLY A 82 14.49 2.33 -7.69
C GLY A 82 13.39 1.55 -6.98
N CYS A 83 13.21 1.83 -5.68
CA CYS A 83 12.12 1.31 -4.87
C CYS A 83 10.75 1.78 -5.37
N ALA A 84 10.55 3.09 -5.50
CA ALA A 84 9.31 3.65 -6.05
C ALA A 84 9.01 3.12 -7.46
N THR A 85 10.02 3.04 -8.33
CA THR A 85 9.88 2.51 -9.69
C THR A 85 9.47 1.05 -9.69
N SER A 86 10.12 0.21 -8.88
CA SER A 86 9.75 -1.20 -8.72
C SER A 86 8.28 -1.34 -8.31
N TYR A 87 7.82 -0.52 -7.37
CA TYR A 87 6.43 -0.56 -6.94
C TYR A 87 5.45 -0.05 -8.00
N THR A 88 5.78 1.00 -8.73
CA THR A 88 4.94 1.47 -9.84
C THR A 88 4.82 0.40 -10.93
N VAL A 89 5.92 -0.23 -11.32
CA VAL A 89 5.95 -1.22 -12.41
C VAL A 89 5.32 -2.55 -11.99
N ASN A 90 5.73 -3.12 -10.86
CA ASN A 90 5.34 -4.47 -10.46
C ASN A 90 3.94 -4.52 -9.83
N ASN A 91 3.53 -3.47 -9.12
CA ASN A 91 2.26 -3.45 -8.40
C ASN A 91 1.15 -2.69 -9.14
N GLY A 92 1.42 -2.11 -10.31
CA GLY A 92 0.45 -1.33 -11.07
C GLY A 92 -0.06 -0.09 -10.33
N LEU A 93 0.78 0.49 -9.46
CA LEU A 93 0.42 1.68 -8.68
C LEU A 93 0.52 2.97 -9.52
N PRO A 94 -0.32 3.98 -9.25
CA PRO A 94 -1.31 4.05 -8.16
C PRO A 94 -2.69 3.47 -8.50
N PHE A 95 -3.42 3.02 -7.48
CA PHE A 95 -4.86 2.78 -7.56
C PHE A 95 -5.60 4.08 -7.89
N VAL A 96 -6.34 4.06 -8.99
CA VAL A 96 -7.21 5.18 -9.37
C VAL A 96 -8.54 5.13 -8.59
N GLU A 97 -9.31 6.21 -8.61
CA GLU A 97 -10.53 6.34 -7.81
C GLU A 97 -11.54 5.21 -8.05
N ARG A 98 -11.66 4.75 -9.30
CA ARG A 98 -12.46 3.58 -9.68
C ARG A 98 -12.01 2.30 -8.96
N ASP A 99 -10.71 2.11 -8.78
CA ASP A 99 -10.16 0.94 -8.09
C ASP A 99 -10.52 0.99 -6.59
N LYS A 100 -10.41 2.18 -5.99
CA LYS A 100 -10.72 2.40 -4.58
C LYS A 100 -12.19 2.10 -4.28
N LEU A 101 -13.10 2.56 -5.15
CA LEU A 101 -14.53 2.26 -5.03
C LEU A 101 -14.79 0.75 -5.15
N GLN A 102 -14.15 0.10 -6.12
CA GLN A 102 -14.30 -1.34 -6.33
C GLN A 102 -13.78 -2.15 -5.13
N PHE A 103 -12.66 -1.73 -4.53
CA PHE A 103 -12.18 -2.31 -3.27
C PHE A 103 -13.16 -2.12 -2.13
N LEU A 104 -13.70 -0.91 -1.96
CA LEU A 104 -14.66 -0.61 -0.90
C LEU A 104 -15.90 -1.49 -1.00
N PHE A 105 -16.45 -1.67 -2.21
CA PHE A 105 -17.59 -2.56 -2.46
C PHE A 105 -17.25 -4.02 -2.18
N MET A 106 -16.05 -4.48 -2.56
CA MET A 106 -15.60 -5.84 -2.29
C MET A 106 -15.46 -6.10 -0.78
N PHE A 107 -14.85 -5.17 -0.03
CA PHE A 107 -14.72 -5.27 1.42
C PHE A 107 -16.09 -5.22 2.11
N ALA A 108 -16.99 -4.36 1.66
CA ALA A 108 -18.36 -4.28 2.17
C ALA A 108 -19.11 -5.60 1.92
N ALA A 109 -19.05 -6.14 0.71
CA ALA A 109 -19.66 -7.42 0.37
C ALA A 109 -19.11 -8.57 1.21
N ILE A 110 -17.79 -8.62 1.44
CA ILE A 110 -17.16 -9.62 2.30
C ILE A 110 -17.58 -9.45 3.75
N SER A 111 -17.65 -8.21 4.25
CA SER A 111 -18.12 -7.91 5.59
C SER A 111 -19.57 -8.33 5.78
N ILE A 112 -20.42 -8.10 4.78
CA ILE A 112 -21.81 -8.58 4.74
C ILE A 112 -21.85 -10.11 4.75
N ILE A 113 -21.04 -10.79 3.94
CA ILE A 113 -20.97 -12.27 3.91
C ILE A 113 -20.50 -12.83 5.26
N ILE A 114 -19.49 -12.24 5.88
CA ILE A 114 -18.97 -12.64 7.20
C ILE A 114 -20.04 -12.43 8.27
N ASN A 115 -20.72 -11.29 8.28
CA ASN A 115 -21.75 -10.96 9.27
C ASN A 115 -23.10 -11.67 9.01
N SER A 116 -23.40 -12.02 7.75
CA SER A 116 -24.55 -12.81 7.33
C SER A 116 -24.43 -14.27 7.77
N LYS A 117 -23.20 -14.82 7.86
CA LYS A 117 -22.96 -16.15 8.41
C LYS A 117 -23.04 -16.17 9.93
N LYS A 118 -24.27 -16.13 10.46
CA LYS A 118 -24.66 -16.76 11.73
C LYS A 118 -24.75 -18.30 11.63
N SER A 119 -24.31 -18.91 10.52
CA SER A 119 -24.68 -20.27 10.12
C SER A 119 -23.47 -21.23 10.04
N LYS A 120 -23.45 -22.17 11.00
CA LYS A 120 -22.93 -23.57 11.01
C LYS A 120 -21.52 -23.93 10.53
N TYR A 121 -20.79 -23.09 9.81
CA TYR A 121 -19.44 -23.43 9.33
C TYR A 121 -18.42 -22.38 9.76
N LYS A 122 -17.42 -22.81 10.53
CA LYS A 122 -16.28 -22.01 10.99
C LYS A 122 -15.42 -21.65 9.77
N LEU A 123 -15.85 -20.65 9.01
CA LEU A 123 -15.13 -20.19 7.83
C LEU A 123 -13.77 -19.67 8.28
N ASN A 124 -12.70 -20.38 7.92
CA ASN A 124 -11.36 -20.08 8.38
C ASN A 124 -10.96 -18.68 7.88
N ARG A 125 -10.70 -17.73 8.79
CA ARG A 125 -10.26 -16.36 8.44
C ARG A 125 -9.05 -16.38 7.50
N ARG A 126 -8.17 -17.39 7.62
CA ARG A 126 -7.03 -17.60 6.74
C ARG A 126 -7.46 -17.90 5.30
N PHE A 127 -8.50 -18.71 5.10
CA PHE A 127 -9.04 -19.01 3.77
C PHE A 127 -9.72 -17.81 3.12
N LEU A 128 -10.46 -17.01 3.91
CA LEU A 128 -11.04 -15.74 3.45
C LEU A 128 -9.96 -14.74 3.03
N PHE A 129 -8.86 -14.67 3.78
CA PHE A 129 -7.71 -13.82 3.47
C PHE A 129 -6.95 -14.28 2.21
N GLU A 130 -6.73 -15.58 2.07
CA GLU A 130 -6.14 -16.18 0.85
C GLU A 130 -7.03 -15.98 -0.38
N LEU A 131 -8.35 -16.09 -0.23
CA LEU A 131 -9.30 -15.83 -1.31
C LEU A 131 -9.31 -14.35 -1.70
N LEU A 132 -9.26 -13.45 -0.70
CA LEU A 132 -9.09 -12.01 -0.90
C LEU A 132 -7.78 -11.69 -1.64
N LEU A 133 -6.67 -12.28 -1.22
CA LEU A 133 -5.36 -12.13 -1.86
C LEU A 133 -5.37 -12.66 -3.30
N LYS A 134 -6.04 -13.79 -3.57
CA LYS A 134 -6.17 -14.35 -4.93
C LYS A 134 -7.05 -13.48 -5.82
N ILE A 135 -8.19 -12.98 -5.33
CA ILE A 135 -9.04 -12.05 -6.07
C ILE A 135 -8.27 -10.75 -6.34
N PHE A 136 -7.50 -10.27 -5.37
CA PHE A 136 -6.63 -9.12 -5.51
C PHE A 136 -5.54 -9.34 -6.58
N ALA A 137 -4.87 -10.49 -6.57
CA ALA A 137 -3.85 -10.85 -7.55
C ALA A 137 -4.42 -10.96 -8.97
N ILE A 138 -5.63 -11.50 -9.14
CA ILE A 138 -6.33 -11.56 -10.43
C ILE A 138 -6.64 -10.15 -10.96
N PHE A 139 -7.05 -9.23 -10.08
CA PHE A 139 -7.37 -7.85 -10.45
C PHE A 139 -6.13 -7.06 -10.89
N VAL A 140 -4.99 -7.29 -10.24
CA VAL A 140 -3.69 -6.69 -10.62
C VAL A 140 -3.20 -7.26 -11.96
N HIS A 141 -3.35 -8.56 -12.19
CA HIS A 141 -2.89 -9.21 -13.43
C HIS A 141 -3.69 -8.79 -14.68
N GLN A 142 -4.96 -8.40 -14.54
CA GLN A 142 -5.80 -7.92 -15.64
C GLN A 142 -5.50 -6.49 -16.11
N LYS A 143 -4.72 -5.71 -15.36
CA LYS A 143 -4.31 -4.35 -15.74
C LYS A 143 -2.97 -4.26 -16.49
N ALA A 144 -2.36 -5.40 -16.81
CA ALA A 144 -1.17 -5.47 -17.67
C ALA A 144 -1.55 -5.42 -19.17
N ILE A 145 -2.36 -4.46 -19.58
CA ILE A 145 -2.53 -4.08 -21.00
C ILE A 145 -2.66 -2.54 -21.00
N CYS A 146 -1.63 -1.87 -21.53
CA CYS A 146 -1.69 -0.46 -21.91
C CYS A 146 -2.76 -0.25 -22.99
#